data_AF-A0A6B2CPR5-F1
#
_entry.id   AF-A0A6B2CPR5-F1
#
_cell.length_a   1.000
_cell.length_b   1.000
_cell.length_c   1.000
_cell.angle_alpha   90.00
_cell.angle_beta   90.00
_cell.angle_gamma   90.00
#
_symmetry.space_group_name_H-M   'P 1'
#
loop_
_entity.id
_entity.type
_entity.pdbx_description
1 polymer ?
#
loop_
_entity_poly.entity_id
_entity_poly.type
_entity_poly.pdbx_seq_one_letter_code
_entity_poly.pdbx_strand_id
1 'polypeptide(L)'
;MSGEASNLAERVRSRWREEVRRLQAHWPAEQVTLEELKVRRSVSLADGTVHEMDPEEVERLLRIVPPYFRPFMRVPLLLSYVKEEDGAARYLVMGDRWQRRLAELMVRGDYSSEGLTELSVDEFVKLLREFRSLVFVSLSLA
;
A
#
# COMPACT_ATOMS: atom_id res chain seq x y z
N MET A 1 33.01 -27.68 -10.62
CA MET A 1 31.70 -27.58 -9.93
C MET A 1 31.20 -26.14 -9.72
N SER A 2 31.89 -25.08 -10.17
CA SER A 2 31.43 -23.68 -9.97
C SER A 2 30.49 -23.13 -11.05
N GLY A 3 30.45 -23.74 -12.25
CA GLY A 3 29.65 -23.25 -13.38
C GLY A 3 28.14 -23.49 -13.26
N GLU A 4 27.72 -24.61 -12.67
CA GLU A 4 26.30 -24.95 -12.51
C GLU A 4 25.61 -24.11 -11.43
N ALA A 5 26.30 -23.84 -10.31
CA ALA A 5 25.81 -22.97 -9.25
C ALA A 5 25.65 -21.52 -9.73
N SER A 6 26.58 -21.03 -10.57
CA SER A 6 26.49 -19.69 -11.17
C SER A 6 25.30 -19.56 -12.13
N ASN A 7 25.07 -20.57 -12.98
CA ASN A 7 23.94 -20.60 -13.91
C ASN A 7 22.58 -20.70 -13.20
N LEU A 8 22.50 -21.45 -12.09
CA LEU A 8 21.29 -21.53 -11.28
C LEU A 8 20.98 -20.19 -10.60
N ALA A 9 21.98 -19.54 -10.00
CA ALA A 9 21.80 -18.24 -9.34
C ALA A 9 21.39 -17.14 -10.34
N GLU A 10 21.88 -17.20 -11.57
CA GLU A 10 21.51 -16.25 -12.63
C GLU A 10 20.09 -16.48 -13.14
N ARG A 11 19.67 -17.75 -13.31
CA ARG A 11 18.28 -18.10 -13.66
C ARG A 11 17.26 -17.76 -12.59
N VAL A 12 17.60 -17.94 -11.31
CA VAL A 12 16.74 -17.53 -10.19
C VAL A 12 16.60 -16.01 -10.18
N ARG A 13 17.71 -15.28 -10.34
CA ARG A 13 17.70 -13.81 -10.40
C ARG A 13 16.96 -13.23 -11.61
N SER A 14 17.00 -13.88 -12.77
CA SER A 14 16.27 -13.42 -13.96
C SER A 14 14.77 -13.63 -13.82
N ARG A 15 14.35 -14.85 -13.43
CA ARG A 15 12.94 -15.18 -13.18
C ARG A 15 12.34 -14.30 -12.10
N TRP A 16 13.07 -14.07 -11.01
CA TRP A 16 12.61 -13.22 -9.92
C TRP A 16 12.52 -11.74 -10.32
N ARG A 17 13.43 -11.23 -11.16
CA ARG A 17 13.32 -9.87 -11.73
C ARG A 17 12.08 -9.71 -12.59
N GLU A 18 11.71 -10.73 -13.38
CA GLU A 18 10.46 -10.73 -14.13
C GLU A 18 9.24 -10.77 -13.21
N GLU A 19 9.29 -11.55 -12.13
CA GLU A 19 8.24 -11.61 -11.10
C GLU A 19 8.03 -10.25 -10.43
N VAL A 20 9.12 -9.60 -9.99
CA VAL A 20 9.09 -8.25 -9.40
C VAL A 20 8.55 -7.22 -10.41
N ARG A 21 8.97 -7.28 -11.67
CA ARG A 21 8.43 -6.39 -12.73
C ARG A 21 6.94 -6.60 -12.93
N ARG A 22 6.44 -7.84 -12.90
CA ARG A 22 5.00 -8.11 -12.98
C ARG A 22 4.24 -7.56 -11.78
N LEU A 23 4.78 -7.73 -10.56
CA LEU A 23 4.15 -7.17 -9.36
C LEU A 23 4.15 -5.64 -9.38
N GLN A 24 5.21 -5.01 -9.89
CA GLN A 24 5.28 -3.57 -10.08
C GLN A 24 4.36 -3.05 -11.19
N ALA A 25 4.02 -3.88 -12.19
CA ALA A 25 3.10 -3.49 -13.26
C ALA A 25 1.69 -3.20 -12.73
N HIS A 26 1.28 -3.87 -11.64
CA HIS A 26 0.02 -3.64 -10.95
C HIS A 26 0.11 -2.59 -9.84
N TRP A 27 1.21 -1.84 -9.76
CA TRP A 27 1.35 -0.74 -8.81
C TRP A 27 0.51 0.48 -9.26
N PRO A 28 -0.08 1.27 -8.35
CA PRO A 28 -0.82 2.47 -8.72
C PRO A 28 0.09 3.48 -9.42
N ALA A 29 -0.30 3.91 -10.62
CA ALA A 29 0.38 4.99 -11.34
C ALA A 29 0.01 6.37 -10.78
N GLU A 30 -1.15 6.45 -10.14
CA GLU A 30 -1.64 7.67 -9.50
C GLU A 30 -2.32 7.35 -8.16
N GLN A 31 -2.48 8.39 -7.35
CA GLN A 31 -3.35 8.38 -6.18
C GLN A 31 -4.33 9.55 -6.31
N VAL A 32 -5.55 9.38 -5.81
CA VAL A 32 -6.57 10.43 -5.79
C VAL A 32 -6.77 10.91 -4.36
N THR A 33 -7.06 12.20 -4.19
CA THR A 33 -7.40 12.74 -2.87
C THR A 33 -8.75 12.22 -2.39
N LEU A 34 -8.98 12.24 -1.08
CA LEU A 34 -10.30 11.87 -0.54
C LEU A 34 -11.40 12.83 -0.97
N GLU A 35 -11.06 14.07 -1.34
CA GLU A 35 -12.01 15.01 -1.91
C GLU A 35 -12.47 14.56 -3.31
N GLU A 36 -11.53 14.08 -4.14
CA GLU A 36 -11.83 13.54 -5.47
C GLU A 36 -12.64 12.24 -5.44
N LEU A 37 -12.54 11.44 -4.36
CA LEU A 37 -13.32 10.20 -4.18
C LEU A 37 -14.84 10.39 -4.23
N LYS A 38 -15.33 11.61 -4.02
CA LYS A 38 -16.76 11.94 -4.15
C LYS A 38 -17.25 11.80 -5.60
N VAL A 39 -16.34 11.91 -6.57
CA VAL A 39 -16.66 11.94 -8.00
C VAL A 39 -15.96 10.80 -8.75
N ARG A 40 -14.76 10.41 -8.31
CA ARG A 40 -13.90 9.41 -8.96
C ARG A 40 -13.44 8.36 -7.96
N ARG A 41 -13.91 7.12 -8.10
CA ARG A 41 -13.59 6.00 -7.18
C ARG A 41 -12.69 4.96 -7.83
N SER A 42 -11.72 5.41 -8.61
CA SER A 42 -10.79 4.53 -9.31
C SER A 42 -9.45 5.23 -9.56
N VAL A 43 -8.40 4.42 -9.70
CA VAL A 43 -7.05 4.87 -10.04
C VAL A 43 -6.50 4.03 -11.19
N SER A 44 -5.64 4.64 -12.01
CA SER A 44 -4.89 3.93 -13.04
C SER A 44 -3.69 3.20 -12.43
N LEU A 45 -3.41 2.00 -12.92
CA LEU A 45 -2.23 1.22 -12.58
C LEU A 45 -1.12 1.46 -13.61
N ALA A 46 0.11 1.09 -13.27
CA ALA A 46 1.29 1.31 -14.10
C ALA A 46 1.24 0.56 -15.45
N ASP A 47 0.50 -0.54 -15.53
CA ASP A 47 0.22 -1.29 -16.76
C ASP A 47 -0.90 -0.69 -17.62
N GLY A 48 -1.50 0.43 -17.20
CA GLY A 48 -2.60 1.10 -17.89
C GLY A 48 -3.98 0.53 -17.58
N THR A 49 -4.09 -0.51 -16.77
CA THR A 49 -5.38 -1.00 -16.27
C THR A 49 -5.93 -0.08 -15.18
N VAL A 50 -7.18 -0.28 -14.78
CA VAL A 50 -7.88 0.54 -13.79
C VAL A 50 -8.23 -0.31 -12.58
N HIS A 51 -7.94 0.21 -11.40
CA HIS A 51 -8.38 -0.36 -10.13
C HIS A 51 -9.58 0.42 -9.59
N GLU A 52 -10.70 -0.28 -9.43
CA GLU A 52 -11.92 0.28 -8.83
C GLU A 52 -11.93 0.09 -7.32
N MET A 53 -12.29 1.15 -6.60
CA MET A 53 -12.40 1.14 -5.15
C MET A 53 -13.82 0.76 -4.74
N ASP A 54 -13.91 -0.07 -3.70
CA ASP A 54 -15.18 -0.53 -3.15
C ASP A 54 -15.98 0.67 -2.60
N PRO A 55 -17.22 0.91 -3.10
CA PRO A 55 -18.05 2.02 -2.66
C PRO A 55 -18.25 2.09 -1.14
N GLU A 56 -18.42 0.94 -0.48
CA GLU A 56 -18.68 0.91 0.96
C GLU A 56 -17.42 1.26 1.76
N GLU A 57 -16.25 0.81 1.30
CA GLU A 57 -14.97 1.16 1.89
C GLU A 57 -14.71 2.67 1.78
N VAL A 58 -14.99 3.26 0.61
CA VAL A 58 -14.88 4.70 0.38
C VAL A 58 -15.81 5.47 1.32
N GLU A 59 -17.07 5.04 1.46
CA GLU A 59 -18.01 5.69 2.38
C GLU A 59 -17.57 5.59 3.84
N ARG A 60 -17.11 4.43 4.29
CA ARG A 60 -16.54 4.25 5.63
C ARG A 60 -15.36 5.21 5.84
N LEU A 61 -14.45 5.28 4.88
CA LEU A 61 -13.28 6.15 4.96
C LEU A 61 -13.68 7.63 5.07
N LEU A 62 -14.62 8.09 4.24
CA LEU A 62 -15.08 9.47 4.27
C LEU A 62 -15.81 9.84 5.57
N ARG A 63 -16.41 8.87 6.27
CA ARG A 63 -17.03 9.09 7.60
C ARG A 63 -16.00 9.25 8.71
N ILE A 64 -14.91 8.47 8.69
CA ILE A 64 -13.88 8.54 9.73
C ILE A 64 -12.89 9.70 9.53
N VAL A 65 -12.69 10.16 8.28
CA VAL A 65 -11.75 11.26 8.00
C VAL A 65 -12.44 12.62 8.09
N PRO A 66 -11.97 13.53 8.97
CA PRO A 66 -12.46 14.90 9.04
C PRO A 66 -12.40 15.64 7.69
N PRO A 67 -13.42 16.43 7.31
CA PRO A 67 -13.50 17.08 6.00
C PRO A 67 -12.27 17.91 5.61
N TYR A 68 -11.66 18.61 6.57
CA TYR A 68 -10.51 19.47 6.34
C TYR A 68 -9.21 18.72 6.01
N PHE A 69 -9.13 17.41 6.26
CA PHE A 69 -7.98 16.59 5.85
C PHE A 69 -8.12 16.02 4.43
N ARG A 70 -9.33 15.97 3.88
CA ARG A 70 -9.63 15.28 2.61
C ARG A 70 -8.87 15.79 1.39
N PRO A 71 -8.55 17.10 1.26
CA PRO A 71 -7.74 17.59 0.15
C PRO A 71 -6.27 17.15 0.20
N PHE A 72 -5.78 16.68 1.35
CA PHE A 72 -4.36 16.38 1.57
C PHE A 72 -4.07 14.87 1.62
N MET A 73 -5.02 14.07 2.09
CA MET A 73 -4.90 12.62 2.16
C MET A 73 -5.26 11.99 0.81
N ARG A 74 -4.52 10.96 0.41
CA ARG A 74 -4.72 10.30 -0.89
C ARG A 74 -4.80 8.79 -0.77
N VAL A 75 -5.59 8.17 -1.64
CA VAL A 75 -5.72 6.71 -1.76
C VAL A 75 -5.34 6.25 -3.18
N PRO A 76 -4.92 4.99 -3.34
CA PRO A 76 -4.77 3.97 -2.29
C PRO A 76 -3.63 4.27 -1.31
N LEU A 77 -3.75 3.82 -0.06
CA LEU A 77 -2.66 3.82 0.91
C LEU A 77 -1.60 2.83 0.44
N LEU A 78 -0.35 3.29 0.35
CA LEU A 78 0.76 2.50 -0.13
C LEU A 78 1.59 1.99 1.04
N LEU A 79 1.80 0.68 1.10
CA LEU A 79 2.58 0.02 2.14
C LEU A 79 3.76 -0.73 1.54
N SER A 80 4.86 -0.84 2.28
CA SER A 80 5.99 -1.72 1.95
C SER A 80 6.12 -2.81 3.00
N TYR A 81 6.00 -4.07 2.59
CA TYR A 81 6.32 -5.19 3.47
C TYR A 81 7.82 -5.24 3.73
N VAL A 82 8.20 -5.42 4.99
CA VAL A 82 9.58 -5.63 5.44
C VAL A 82 9.61 -6.81 6.38
N LYS A 83 10.51 -7.75 6.10
CA LYS A 83 10.82 -8.86 6.99
C LYS A 83 12.21 -8.64 7.57
N GLU A 84 12.30 -8.59 8.88
CA GLU A 84 13.55 -8.42 9.61
C GLU A 84 14.30 -9.75 9.75
N GLU A 85 15.60 -9.66 10.07
CA GLU A 85 16.49 -10.82 10.19
C GLU A 85 16.07 -11.77 11.32
N ASP A 86 15.45 -11.24 12.37
CA ASP A 86 14.92 -12.00 13.51
C ASP A 86 13.58 -12.71 13.19
N GLY A 87 13.05 -12.50 11.98
CA GLY A 87 11.79 -13.07 11.51
C GLY A 87 10.56 -12.21 11.78
N ALA A 88 10.70 -11.05 12.45
CA ALA A 88 9.62 -10.10 12.60
C ALA A 88 9.19 -9.52 11.24
N ALA A 89 7.91 -9.22 11.10
CA ALA A 89 7.34 -8.65 9.88
C ALA A 89 6.56 -7.39 10.20
N ARG A 90 6.79 -6.34 9.42
CA ARG A 90 6.07 -5.07 9.52
C ARG A 90 5.78 -4.48 8.15
N TYR A 91 4.80 -3.57 8.12
CA TYR A 91 4.41 -2.87 6.90
C TYR A 91 4.68 -1.37 7.09
N LEU A 92 5.63 -0.84 6.34
CA LEU A 92 5.98 0.57 6.38
C LEU A 92 4.96 1.39 5.57
N VAL A 93 4.45 2.46 6.15
CA VAL A 93 3.57 3.41 5.45
C VAL A 93 4.40 4.30 4.54
N MET A 94 4.13 4.23 3.24
CA MET A 94 4.81 5.04 2.25
C MET A 94 4.12 6.40 2.12
N GLY A 95 4.93 7.45 1.94
CA GLY A 95 4.45 8.81 1.73
C GLY A 95 4.76 9.76 2.90
N ASP A 96 4.09 10.89 2.87
CA ASP A 96 4.30 12.00 3.80
C ASP A 96 3.48 11.84 5.09
N ARG A 97 3.49 12.90 5.92
CA ARG A 97 2.72 12.95 7.17
C ARG A 97 1.21 12.72 6.97
N TRP A 98 0.66 13.10 5.82
CA TRP A 98 -0.78 12.95 5.58
C TRP A 98 -1.14 11.48 5.37
N GLN A 99 -0.26 10.74 4.70
CA GLN A 99 -0.45 9.29 4.52
C GLN A 99 -0.24 8.50 5.80
N ARG A 100 0.70 8.92 6.64
CA ARG A 100 0.87 8.34 7.98
C ARG A 100 -0.36 8.57 8.86
N ARG A 101 -0.94 9.77 8.83
CA ARG A 101 -2.20 10.05 9.55
C ARG A 101 -3.39 9.32 8.96
N LEU A 102 -3.47 9.19 7.64
CA LEU A 102 -4.50 8.41 6.97
C LEU A 102 -4.43 6.94 7.41
N ALA A 103 -3.24 6.35 7.43
CA ALA A 103 -3.03 5.00 7.93
C ALA A 103 -3.49 4.85 9.38
N GLU A 104 -3.15 5.81 10.24
CA GLU A 104 -3.57 5.80 11.65
C GLU A 104 -5.10 5.84 11.79
N LEU A 105 -5.76 6.73 11.04
CA LEU A 105 -7.23 6.81 11.01
C LEU A 105 -7.87 5.50 10.55
N MET A 106 -7.37 4.91 9.46
CA MET A 106 -7.90 3.66 8.92
C MET A 106 -7.74 2.47 9.88
N VAL A 107 -6.64 2.40 10.63
CA VAL A 107 -6.33 1.28 11.52
C VAL A 107 -6.97 1.47 12.90
N ARG A 108 -6.90 2.68 13.45
CA ARG A 108 -7.20 2.97 14.86
C ARG A 108 -8.44 3.83 15.06
N GLY A 109 -8.90 4.52 14.02
CA GLY A 109 -10.02 5.47 14.12
C GLY A 109 -9.66 6.79 14.83
N ASP A 110 -8.37 7.05 15.02
CA ASP A 110 -7.84 8.26 15.67
C ASP A 110 -6.60 8.77 14.90
N TYR A 111 -6.11 9.97 15.22
CA TYR A 111 -4.93 10.55 14.58
C TYR A 111 -4.05 11.34 15.56
N SER A 112 -2.75 11.22 15.35
CA SER A 112 -1.71 11.99 16.03
C SER A 112 -1.09 13.06 15.12
N SER A 113 -0.18 13.87 15.65
CA SER A 113 0.55 14.85 14.84
C SER A 113 1.46 14.18 13.81
N GLU A 114 2.10 13.08 14.18
CA GLU A 114 3.09 12.38 13.34
C GLU A 114 2.47 11.32 12.43
N GLY A 115 1.34 10.75 12.84
CA GLY A 115 0.73 9.61 12.16
C GLY A 115 1.44 8.29 12.43
N LEU A 116 0.93 7.22 11.82
CA LEU A 116 1.49 5.88 11.91
C LEU A 116 2.55 5.67 10.81
N THR A 117 3.79 5.36 11.20
CA THR A 117 4.89 5.08 10.25
C THR A 117 4.94 3.64 9.81
N GLU A 118 4.47 2.71 10.65
CA GLU A 118 4.52 1.28 10.41
C GLU A 118 3.34 0.58 11.07
N LEU A 119 2.91 -0.53 10.47
CA LEU A 119 1.88 -1.41 10.98
C LEU A 119 2.50 -2.75 11.35
N SER A 120 2.10 -3.27 12.51
CA SER A 120 2.24 -4.70 12.80
C SER A 120 1.40 -5.54 11.83
N VAL A 121 1.67 -6.86 11.79
CA VAL A 121 0.87 -7.79 10.97
C VAL A 121 -0.61 -7.77 11.37
N ASP A 122 -0.92 -7.68 12.67
CA ASP A 122 -2.30 -7.64 13.16
C ASP A 122 -3.03 -6.36 12.74
N GLU A 123 -2.36 -5.21 12.81
CA GLU A 123 -2.89 -3.93 12.33
C GLU A 123 -3.10 -3.95 10.81
N PHE A 124 -2.18 -4.56 10.07
CA PHE A 124 -2.32 -4.73 8.63
C PHE A 124 -3.51 -5.64 8.26
N VAL A 125 -3.70 -6.76 8.96
CA VAL A 125 -4.86 -7.64 8.75
C VAL A 125 -6.16 -6.92 9.09
N LYS A 126 -6.18 -6.12 10.17
CA LYS A 126 -7.34 -5.28 10.51
C LYS A 126 -7.65 -4.26 9.41
N LEU A 127 -6.63 -3.60 8.89
CA LEU A 127 -6.76 -2.65 7.79
C LEU A 127 -7.38 -3.30 6.54
N LEU A 128 -6.88 -4.47 6.14
CA LEU A 128 -7.39 -5.17 4.95
C LEU A 128 -8.83 -5.66 5.12
N ARG A 129 -9.25 -6.02 6.35
CA ARG A 129 -10.65 -6.42 6.59
C ARG A 129 -11.63 -5.29 6.30
N GLU A 130 -11.24 -4.05 6.56
CA GLU A 130 -12.13 -2.89 6.46
C GLU A 130 -11.99 -2.12 5.14
N PHE A 131 -10.79 -2.13 4.54
CA PHE A 131 -10.39 -1.22 3.46
C PHE A 131 -9.49 -1.87 2.38
N ARG A 132 -9.67 -3.16 2.07
CA ARG A 132 -8.80 -3.91 1.13
C ARG A 132 -8.61 -3.23 -0.24
N SER A 133 -9.64 -2.59 -0.79
CA SER A 133 -9.58 -1.95 -2.11
C SER A 133 -8.86 -0.60 -2.07
N LEU A 134 -8.65 -0.05 -0.87
CA LEU A 134 -7.98 1.24 -0.68
C LEU A 134 -6.51 1.09 -0.30
N VAL A 135 -5.93 -0.11 -0.38
CA VAL A 135 -4.57 -0.41 0.09
C VAL A 135 -3.80 -1.18 -0.97
N PHE A 136 -2.57 -0.77 -1.24
CA PHE A 136 -1.61 -1.48 -2.07
C PHE A 136 -0.35 -1.78 -1.26
N VAL A 137 0.18 -3.00 -1.44
CA VAL A 137 1.36 -3.46 -0.71
C VAL A 137 2.45 -3.85 -1.70
N SER A 138 3.60 -3.20 -1.56
CA SER A 138 4.82 -3.57 -2.27
C SER A 138 5.59 -4.61 -1.47
N LEU A 139 6.07 -5.64 -2.16
CA LEU A 139 7.06 -6.57 -1.62
C LEU A 139 8.44 -6.02 -1.96
N SER A 140 9.06 -5.35 -1.00
CA SER A 140 10.44 -4.86 -1.15
C SER A 140 11.41 -5.98 -0.77
N LEU A 141 12.36 -6.29 -1.65
CA LEU A 141 13.55 -7.07 -1.29
C LEU A 141 14.50 -6.14 -0.57
N ALA A 142 14.76 -6.40 0.71
CA ALA A 142 16.01 -5.99 1.34
C ALA A 142 17.12 -6.95 0.88
#